data_AF-A0A7S0WY20-F1
#
_entry.id   AF-A0A7S0WY20-F1
#
_cell.length_a   1.000
_cell.length_b   1.000
_cell.length_c   1.000
_cell.angle_alpha   90.00
_cell.angle_beta   90.00
_cell.angle_gamma   90.00
#
_symmetry.space_group_name_H-M   'P 1'
#
loop_
_entity.id
_entity.type
_entity.pdbx_description
1 polymer ?
#
loop_
_entity_poly.entity_id
_entity_poly.type
_entity_poly.pdbx_seq_one_letter_code
_entity_poly.pdbx_strand_id
1 'polypeptide(L)'
;MQATFSSHVALPSLSTSFSRTQRSIQFPSVAQRPSTRVVKLSVKMSAVQPAVIVGGGRVGNALFDLGDGSDTVVRRGEKIPAGTSGPIFVCTRNDVLEGIIDECPPERREDLVFLQNGMLQSFLEKKGLGSNTQALIYFAVAKMGEAPTDGVTDLNPEGLTAATGKWADALATRLQKGNLSCHVLGEAAFATSMYEKLIWISAFMLVGARHKCTVG
;
A
#
# COMPACT_ATOMS: atom_id res chain seq x y z
N MET A 1 45.51 -29.03 -7.67
CA MET A 1 46.37 -28.20 -8.55
C MET A 1 46.44 -26.80 -7.94
N GLN A 2 47.50 -26.54 -7.18
CA GLN A 2 47.84 -25.20 -6.71
C GLN A 2 48.68 -24.53 -7.80
N ALA A 3 48.33 -23.30 -8.17
CA ALA A 3 49.16 -22.46 -9.03
C ALA A 3 49.47 -21.18 -8.26
N THR A 4 50.66 -21.16 -7.68
CA THR A 4 51.37 -19.95 -7.28
C THR A 4 51.94 -19.30 -8.54
N PHE A 5 51.69 -18.01 -8.74
CA PHE A 5 52.48 -17.19 -9.67
C PHE A 5 52.81 -15.87 -8.99
N SER A 6 54.10 -15.69 -8.76
CA SER A 6 54.76 -14.49 -8.28
C SER A 6 55.37 -13.81 -9.50
N SER A 7 55.13 -12.52 -9.68
CA SER A 7 56.00 -11.66 -10.49
C SER A 7 55.69 -10.20 -10.21
N HIS A 8 56.61 -9.56 -9.48
CA HIS A 8 56.76 -8.13 -9.37
C HIS A 8 56.99 -7.51 -10.76
N VAL A 9 56.23 -6.47 -11.08
CA VAL A 9 56.56 -5.52 -12.15
C VAL A 9 56.56 -4.12 -11.55
N ALA A 10 57.73 -3.49 -11.54
CA ALA A 10 57.94 -2.12 -11.10
C ALA A 10 57.42 -1.15 -12.18
N LEU A 11 56.63 -0.15 -11.76
CA LEU A 11 56.17 0.94 -12.60
C LEU A 11 57.06 2.18 -12.40
N PRO A 12 57.46 2.90 -13.46
CA PRO A 12 58.24 4.12 -13.34
C PRO A 12 57.37 5.30 -12.86
N SER A 13 57.89 6.11 -11.95
CA SER A 13 57.26 7.33 -11.45
C SER A 13 57.43 8.48 -12.46
N LEU A 14 56.33 8.91 -13.07
CA LEU A 14 56.27 10.20 -13.77
C LEU A 14 55.84 11.29 -12.78
N SER A 15 56.76 12.21 -12.49
CA SER A 15 56.48 13.47 -11.81
C SER A 15 55.96 14.48 -12.84
N THR A 16 54.67 14.81 -12.76
CA THR A 16 54.08 15.93 -13.51
C THR A 16 53.76 17.06 -12.54
N SER A 17 54.55 18.13 -12.60
CA SER A 17 54.28 19.41 -11.95
C SER A 17 53.06 20.07 -12.59
N PHE A 18 51.98 20.23 -11.82
CA PHE A 18 50.81 21.00 -12.22
C PHE A 18 50.85 22.36 -11.51
N SER A 19 51.09 23.43 -12.28
CA SER A 19 50.97 24.81 -11.83
C SER A 19 49.50 25.17 -11.60
N ARG A 20 49.13 25.39 -10.33
CA ARG A 20 47.78 25.78 -9.90
C ARG A 20 47.52 27.24 -10.23
N THR A 21 46.85 27.51 -11.35
CA THR A 21 46.27 28.83 -11.61
C THR A 21 44.96 28.94 -10.84
N GLN A 22 44.94 29.67 -9.72
CA GLN A 22 43.70 29.96 -8.99
C GLN A 22 42.86 30.96 -9.79
N ARG A 23 41.76 30.50 -10.40
CA ARG A 23 40.61 31.35 -10.71
C ARG A 23 39.55 31.10 -9.65
N SER A 24 39.23 32.14 -8.88
CA SER A 24 38.13 32.13 -7.93
C SER A 24 36.80 32.06 -8.69
N ILE A 25 36.12 30.92 -8.61
CA ILE A 25 34.72 30.81 -9.04
C ILE A 25 33.87 31.19 -7.83
N GLN A 26 33.18 32.33 -7.91
CA GLN A 26 32.16 32.70 -6.93
C GLN A 26 30.89 31.90 -7.22
N PHE A 27 30.46 31.10 -6.23
CA PHE A 27 29.16 30.44 -6.25
C PHE A 27 28.08 31.42 -5.77
N PRO A 28 26.92 31.51 -6.44
CA PRO A 28 25.84 32.37 -5.97
C PRO A 28 25.26 31.83 -4.65
N SER A 29 24.95 32.76 -3.75
CA SER A 29 24.31 32.53 -2.46
C SER A 29 22.96 31.82 -2.63
N VAL A 30 22.75 30.74 -1.88
CA VAL A 30 21.48 30.00 -1.83
C VAL A 30 20.41 30.91 -1.22
N ALA A 31 19.44 31.32 -2.03
CA ALA A 31 18.26 32.04 -1.56
C ALA A 31 17.49 31.18 -0.55
N GLN A 32 17.29 31.71 0.66
CA GLN A 32 16.54 31.04 1.73
C GLN A 32 15.08 30.83 1.29
N ARG A 33 14.62 29.58 1.31
CA ARG A 33 13.22 29.24 1.06
C ARG A 33 12.34 29.78 2.19
N PRO A 34 11.16 30.37 1.89
CA PRO A 34 10.24 30.81 2.92
C PRO A 34 9.73 29.61 3.72
N SER A 35 9.76 29.74 5.05
CA SER A 35 9.24 28.77 6.01
C SER A 35 7.72 28.62 5.81
N THR A 36 7.30 27.47 5.28
CA THR A 36 5.89 27.09 5.22
C THR A 36 5.39 26.83 6.64
N ARG A 37 4.49 27.70 7.10
CA ARG A 37 3.79 27.56 8.37
C ARG A 37 2.91 26.30 8.30
N VAL A 38 3.30 25.25 9.03
CA VAL A 38 2.49 24.04 9.18
C VAL A 38 1.25 24.40 10.02
N VAL A 39 0.09 24.50 9.37
CA VAL A 39 -1.19 24.62 10.06
C VAL A 39 -1.56 23.22 10.56
N LYS A 40 -1.56 23.01 11.88
CA LYS A 40 -2.13 21.79 12.48
C LYS A 40 -3.64 21.82 12.27
N LEU A 41 -4.12 21.13 11.24
CA LEU A 41 -5.55 20.86 11.08
C LEU A 41 -5.98 19.88 12.17
N SER A 42 -6.92 20.27 13.02
CA SER A 42 -7.59 19.34 13.93
C SER A 42 -8.55 18.49 13.10
N VAL A 43 -8.15 17.25 12.81
CA VAL A 43 -9.00 16.28 12.10
C VAL A 43 -10.11 15.86 13.05
N LYS A 44 -11.35 16.25 12.74
CA LYS A 44 -12.53 15.75 13.43
C LYS A 44 -12.71 14.29 13.01
N MET A 45 -12.46 13.36 13.93
CA MET A 45 -12.60 11.93 13.65
C MET A 45 -14.05 11.62 13.23
N SER A 46 -14.24 11.21 11.98
CA SER A 46 -15.49 10.62 11.50
C SER A 46 -15.79 9.34 12.27
N ALA A 47 -17.08 9.05 12.48
CA ALA A 47 -17.48 7.76 13.02
C ALA A 47 -17.18 6.64 12.01
N VAL A 48 -16.77 5.47 12.51
CA VAL A 48 -16.61 4.28 11.67
C VAL A 48 -17.98 3.88 11.14
N GLN A 49 -18.10 3.78 9.81
CA GLN A 49 -19.36 3.36 9.18
C GLN A 49 -19.53 1.83 9.28
N PRO A 50 -20.77 1.33 9.50
CA PRO A 50 -21.08 -0.08 9.33
C PRO A 50 -20.71 -0.57 7.93
N ALA A 51 -20.19 -1.79 7.84
CA ALA A 51 -19.71 -2.37 6.60
C ALA A 51 -20.18 -3.81 6.41
N VAL A 52 -20.18 -4.24 5.15
CA VAL A 52 -20.23 -5.66 4.81
C VAL A 52 -18.79 -6.13 4.56
N ILE A 53 -18.40 -7.25 5.17
CA ILE A 53 -17.05 -7.81 5.07
C ILE A 53 -17.14 -9.16 4.37
N VAL A 54 -16.69 -9.21 3.12
CA VAL A 54 -16.70 -10.43 2.32
C VAL A 54 -15.39 -11.17 2.55
N GLY A 55 -15.48 -12.31 3.25
CA GLY A 55 -14.36 -13.18 3.58
C GLY A 55 -13.82 -13.00 5.00
N GLY A 56 -14.15 -13.94 5.89
CA GLY A 56 -13.68 -13.99 7.29
C GLY A 56 -12.26 -14.53 7.46
N GLY A 57 -11.31 -14.09 6.61
CA GLY A 57 -9.88 -14.38 6.77
C GLY A 57 -9.22 -13.43 7.78
N ARG A 58 -7.88 -13.43 7.84
CA ARG A 58 -7.13 -12.55 8.76
C ARG A 58 -7.44 -11.07 8.57
N VAL A 59 -7.42 -10.59 7.33
CA VAL A 59 -7.74 -9.19 6.99
C VAL A 59 -9.21 -8.87 7.27
N GLY A 60 -10.13 -9.77 6.88
CA GLY A 60 -11.56 -9.55 7.10
C GLY A 60 -11.93 -9.48 8.58
N ASN A 61 -11.43 -10.38 9.42
CA ASN A 61 -11.66 -10.30 10.87
C ASN A 61 -11.00 -9.06 11.47
N ALA A 62 -9.79 -8.68 11.05
CA ALA A 62 -9.19 -7.44 11.53
C ALA A 62 -10.05 -6.21 11.21
N LEU A 63 -10.62 -6.12 9.99
CA LEU A 63 -11.53 -5.02 9.66
C LEU A 63 -12.84 -5.08 10.45
N PHE A 64 -13.35 -6.28 10.73
CA PHE A 64 -14.54 -6.49 11.56
C PHE A 64 -14.32 -6.00 13.00
N ASP A 65 -13.18 -6.36 13.58
CA ASP A 65 -12.79 -5.94 14.94
C ASP A 65 -12.58 -4.42 15.02
N LEU A 66 -12.14 -3.80 13.93
CA LEU A 66 -12.05 -2.34 13.77
C LEU A 66 -13.40 -1.68 13.44
N GLY A 67 -14.46 -2.44 13.24
CA GLY A 67 -15.82 -1.95 13.02
C GLY A 67 -16.44 -1.30 14.26
N ASP A 68 -17.65 -0.77 14.13
CA ASP A 68 -18.41 -0.18 15.24
C ASP A 68 -19.26 -1.23 16.01
N GLY A 69 -19.20 -2.50 15.60
CA GLY A 69 -20.01 -3.60 16.12
C GLY A 69 -21.27 -3.88 15.29
N SER A 70 -21.55 -3.09 14.25
CA SER A 70 -22.72 -3.23 13.38
C SER A 70 -22.42 -3.90 12.04
N ASP A 71 -21.20 -4.41 11.87
CA ASP A 71 -20.76 -5.02 10.62
C ASP A 71 -21.41 -6.38 10.35
N THR A 72 -21.51 -6.73 9.08
CA THR A 72 -21.94 -8.07 8.63
C THR A 72 -20.79 -8.79 7.94
N VAL A 73 -20.39 -9.96 8.45
CA VAL A 73 -19.43 -10.83 7.77
C VAL A 73 -20.17 -11.78 6.83
N VAL A 74 -19.81 -11.75 5.55
CA VAL A 74 -20.30 -12.66 4.51
C VAL A 74 -19.22 -13.71 4.23
N ARG A 75 -19.56 -14.97 4.47
CA ARG A 75 -18.72 -16.14 4.19
C ARG A 75 -19.08 -16.77 2.85
N ARG A 76 -18.32 -17.80 2.48
CA ARG A 76 -18.54 -18.54 1.24
C ARG A 76 -19.97 -19.12 1.22
N GLY A 77 -20.72 -18.84 0.17
CA GLY A 77 -22.09 -19.31 -0.03
C GLY A 77 -23.16 -18.45 0.64
N GLU A 78 -22.78 -17.43 1.41
CA GLU A 78 -23.69 -16.43 1.94
C GLU A 78 -23.86 -15.29 0.94
N LYS A 79 -25.04 -14.65 0.95
CA LYS A 79 -25.35 -13.55 0.03
C LYS A 79 -24.93 -12.21 0.62
N ILE A 80 -24.41 -11.33 -0.24
CA ILE A 80 -24.21 -9.92 0.09
C ILE A 80 -25.60 -9.27 0.28
N PRO A 81 -25.88 -8.61 1.42
CA PRO A 81 -27.18 -7.97 1.65
C PRO A 81 -27.44 -6.81 0.69
N ALA A 82 -28.61 -6.80 0.04
CA ALA A 82 -29.00 -5.73 -0.89
C ALA A 82 -29.38 -4.42 -0.17
N GLY A 83 -30.24 -4.49 0.85
CA GLY A 83 -30.85 -3.33 1.52
C GLY A 83 -30.01 -2.64 2.60
N THR A 84 -28.70 -2.82 2.61
CA THR A 84 -27.80 -2.11 3.54
C THR A 84 -27.10 -0.96 2.82
N SER A 85 -26.54 -0.03 3.59
CA SER A 85 -25.68 1.04 3.07
C SER A 85 -24.25 0.88 3.61
N GLY A 86 -23.30 1.57 2.98
CA GLY A 86 -21.90 1.58 3.43
C GLY A 86 -21.00 0.65 2.62
N PRO A 87 -19.70 0.65 2.94
CA PRO A 87 -18.69 -0.06 2.17
C PRO A 87 -18.84 -1.57 2.25
N ILE A 88 -18.45 -2.24 1.17
CA ILE A 88 -18.35 -3.70 1.09
C ILE A 88 -16.87 -4.05 0.93
N PHE A 89 -16.19 -4.38 2.04
CA PHE A 89 -14.78 -4.73 2.02
C PHE A 89 -14.57 -6.15 1.49
N VAL A 90 -13.99 -6.27 0.30
CA VAL A 90 -13.67 -7.55 -0.33
C VAL A 90 -12.32 -8.04 0.20
N CYS A 91 -12.37 -8.96 1.15
CA CYS A 91 -11.21 -9.51 1.87
C CYS A 91 -10.84 -10.93 1.42
N THR A 92 -11.28 -11.32 0.22
CA THR A 92 -11.00 -12.61 -0.40
C THR A 92 -9.74 -12.58 -1.26
N ARG A 93 -9.32 -13.76 -1.74
CA ARG A 93 -8.22 -13.92 -2.69
C ARG A 93 -8.66 -13.49 -4.10
N ASN A 94 -7.69 -13.13 -4.94
CA ASN A 94 -7.96 -12.63 -6.30
C ASN A 94 -8.72 -13.64 -7.18
N ASP A 95 -8.52 -14.94 -6.97
CA ASP A 95 -9.08 -16.02 -7.81
C ASP A 95 -10.60 -16.19 -7.68
N VAL A 96 -11.25 -15.50 -6.74
CA VAL A 96 -12.71 -15.55 -6.55
C VAL A 96 -13.39 -14.19 -6.76
N LEU A 97 -12.67 -13.15 -7.17
CA LEU A 97 -13.23 -11.80 -7.31
C LEU A 97 -14.38 -11.74 -8.31
N GLU A 98 -14.29 -12.48 -9.42
CA GLU A 98 -15.33 -12.51 -10.43
C GLU A 98 -16.66 -13.01 -9.86
N GLY A 99 -16.64 -14.13 -9.12
CA GLY A 99 -17.84 -14.64 -8.46
C GLY A 99 -18.43 -13.67 -7.44
N ILE A 100 -17.58 -12.97 -6.66
CA ILE A 100 -18.05 -11.95 -5.72
C ILE A 100 -18.74 -10.78 -6.43
N ILE A 101 -18.19 -10.32 -7.56
CA ILE A 101 -18.79 -9.24 -8.36
C ILE A 101 -20.14 -9.68 -8.94
N ASP A 102 -20.21 -10.91 -9.45
CA ASP A 102 -21.42 -11.45 -10.07
C ASP A 102 -22.54 -11.67 -9.05
N GLU A 103 -22.20 -12.16 -7.84
CA GLU A 103 -23.12 -12.36 -6.72
C GLU A 103 -23.51 -11.06 -5.99
N CYS A 104 -22.73 -9.99 -6.16
CA CYS A 104 -23.03 -8.70 -5.56
C CYS A 104 -24.28 -8.08 -6.21
N PRO A 105 -25.29 -7.66 -5.41
CA PRO A 105 -26.46 -6.96 -5.92
C PRO A 105 -26.05 -5.78 -6.82
N PRO A 106 -26.61 -5.66 -8.05
CA PRO A 106 -26.14 -4.66 -9.02
C PRO A 106 -26.08 -3.23 -8.46
N GLU A 107 -27.06 -2.84 -7.65
CA GLU A 107 -27.18 -1.54 -7.00
C GLU A 107 -26.13 -1.31 -5.90
N ARG A 108 -25.46 -2.36 -5.44
CA ARG A 108 -24.41 -2.31 -4.41
C ARG A 108 -23.01 -2.48 -4.98
N ARG A 109 -22.86 -2.75 -6.28
CA ARG A 109 -21.54 -3.00 -6.88
C ARG A 109 -20.59 -1.82 -6.76
N GLU A 110 -21.09 -0.59 -6.83
CA GLU A 110 -20.26 0.61 -6.61
C GLU A 110 -19.71 0.72 -5.18
N ASP A 111 -20.28 -0.03 -4.22
CA ASP A 111 -19.84 -0.05 -2.84
C ASP A 111 -18.75 -1.08 -2.56
N LEU A 112 -18.40 -1.92 -3.54
CA LEU A 112 -17.27 -2.84 -3.42
C LEU A 112 -15.97 -2.07 -3.27
N VAL A 113 -15.25 -2.38 -2.20
CA VAL A 113 -13.91 -1.91 -1.88
C VAL A 113 -12.95 -3.07 -2.07
N PHE A 114 -12.01 -2.94 -3.00
CA PHE A 114 -11.05 -3.98 -3.36
C PHE A 114 -9.73 -3.80 -2.60
N LEU A 115 -9.34 -4.80 -1.80
CA LEU A 115 -8.16 -4.77 -0.92
C LEU A 115 -7.03 -5.70 -1.40
N GLN A 116 -7.15 -6.18 -2.63
CA GLN A 116 -6.28 -7.21 -3.19
C GLN A 116 -4.89 -6.66 -3.50
N ASN A 117 -3.89 -7.53 -3.38
CA ASN A 117 -2.57 -7.25 -3.93
C ASN A 117 -2.58 -7.38 -5.46
N GLY A 118 -1.68 -6.62 -6.11
CA GLY A 118 -1.53 -6.57 -7.56
C GLY A 118 -2.11 -5.29 -8.16
N MET A 119 -2.23 -5.26 -9.48
CA MET A 119 -2.91 -4.19 -10.23
C MET A 119 -4.23 -4.74 -10.76
N LEU A 120 -5.35 -4.23 -10.22
CA LEU A 120 -6.69 -4.68 -10.59
C LEU A 120 -7.33 -3.83 -11.69
N GLN A 121 -6.73 -2.70 -12.05
CA GLN A 121 -7.37 -1.68 -12.88
C GLN A 121 -7.97 -2.26 -14.17
N SER A 122 -7.18 -2.98 -14.96
CA SER A 122 -7.67 -3.57 -16.22
C SER A 122 -8.74 -4.66 -16.03
N PHE A 123 -8.76 -5.33 -14.88
CA PHE A 123 -9.83 -6.29 -14.54
C PHE A 123 -11.12 -5.55 -14.18
N LEU A 124 -11.02 -4.52 -13.35
CA LEU A 124 -12.17 -3.73 -12.91
C LEU A 124 -12.80 -2.93 -14.07
N GLU A 125 -11.98 -2.34 -14.95
CA GLU A 125 -12.46 -1.65 -16.16
C GLU A 125 -13.30 -2.55 -17.06
N LYS A 126 -12.87 -3.79 -17.29
CA LYS A 126 -13.65 -4.78 -18.07
C LYS A 126 -14.98 -5.15 -17.44
N LYS A 127 -15.10 -4.99 -16.11
CA LYS A 127 -16.34 -5.23 -15.35
C LYS A 127 -17.17 -3.94 -15.18
N GLY A 128 -16.72 -2.80 -15.70
CA GLY A 128 -17.37 -1.50 -15.50
C GLY A 128 -17.20 -0.94 -14.09
N LEU A 129 -16.19 -1.40 -13.35
CA LEU A 129 -15.91 -1.05 -11.94
C LEU A 129 -14.60 -0.27 -11.79
N GLY A 130 -14.07 0.34 -12.85
CA GLY A 130 -12.77 1.02 -12.83
C GLY A 130 -12.66 2.19 -11.85
N SER A 131 -13.80 2.79 -11.47
CA SER A 131 -13.90 3.86 -10.49
C SER A 131 -14.25 3.39 -9.07
N ASN A 132 -14.35 2.08 -8.85
CA ASN A 132 -14.62 1.53 -7.52
C ASN A 132 -13.47 1.85 -6.56
N THR A 133 -13.80 1.78 -5.28
CA THR A 133 -12.80 2.02 -4.24
C THR A 133 -11.75 0.91 -4.28
N GLN A 134 -10.48 1.29 -4.31
CA GLN A 134 -9.34 0.37 -4.26
C GLN A 134 -8.44 0.75 -3.09
N ALA A 135 -7.81 -0.25 -2.47
CA ALA A 135 -6.89 -0.05 -1.36
C ALA A 135 -5.67 -0.96 -1.45
N LEU A 136 -4.50 -0.36 -1.28
CA LEU A 136 -3.21 -1.02 -1.19
C LEU A 136 -2.89 -1.24 0.28
N ILE A 137 -3.22 -2.42 0.80
CA ILE A 137 -3.04 -2.71 2.23
C ILE A 137 -1.58 -2.99 2.59
N TYR A 138 -1.03 -2.24 3.56
CA TYR A 138 0.34 -2.43 4.07
C TYR A 138 0.41 -2.81 5.56
N PHE A 139 -0.71 -3.13 6.21
CA PHE A 139 -0.67 -3.76 7.52
C PHE A 139 -0.56 -5.29 7.41
N ALA A 140 -0.01 -5.91 8.46
CA ALA A 140 0.08 -7.35 8.59
C ALA A 140 -0.73 -7.85 9.80
N VAL A 141 -1.39 -8.99 9.64
CA VAL A 141 -2.02 -9.73 10.74
C VAL A 141 -1.27 -11.05 10.87
N ALA A 142 -0.44 -11.18 11.91
CA ALA A 142 0.44 -12.33 12.06
C ALA A 142 -0.37 -13.63 12.27
N LYS A 143 -1.33 -13.63 13.20
CA LYS A 143 -2.30 -14.73 13.37
C LYS A 143 -3.74 -14.24 13.57
N MET A 144 -4.69 -15.15 13.44
CA MET A 144 -6.11 -14.83 13.66
C MET A 144 -6.32 -14.30 15.08
N GLY A 145 -7.08 -13.21 15.22
CA GLY A 145 -7.39 -12.58 16.52
C GLY A 145 -6.27 -11.70 17.09
N GLU A 146 -5.14 -11.56 16.40
CA GLU A 146 -4.15 -10.53 16.74
C GLU A 146 -4.48 -9.20 16.07
N ALA A 147 -4.14 -8.12 16.77
CA ALA A 147 -4.23 -6.79 16.21
C ALA A 147 -3.31 -6.66 14.98
N PRO A 148 -3.78 -5.98 13.92
CA PRO A 148 -2.94 -5.67 12.78
C PRO A 148 -1.75 -4.79 13.20
N THR A 149 -0.59 -5.06 12.62
CA THR A 149 0.62 -4.23 12.72
C THR A 149 0.73 -3.36 11.48
N ASP A 150 0.91 -2.06 11.64
CA ASP A 150 1.00 -1.13 10.53
C ASP A 150 2.29 -1.31 9.70
N GLY A 151 2.24 -0.94 8.43
CA GLY A 151 3.35 -0.98 7.47
C GLY A 151 4.27 0.23 7.54
N VAL A 152 4.56 0.71 8.74
CA VAL A 152 5.44 1.85 8.99
C VAL A 152 6.91 1.39 8.92
N THR A 153 7.76 2.19 8.31
CA THR A 153 9.22 1.95 8.23
C THR A 153 10.00 3.22 8.56
N ASP A 154 11.31 3.12 8.75
CA ASP A 154 12.16 4.30 8.98
C ASP A 154 12.12 5.29 7.81
N LEU A 155 11.91 4.80 6.59
CA LEU A 155 11.81 5.63 5.38
C LEU A 155 10.39 6.17 5.15
N ASN A 156 9.38 5.50 5.72
CA ASN A 156 7.96 5.86 5.63
C ASN A 156 7.31 5.82 7.02
N PRO A 157 7.68 6.76 7.92
CA PRO A 157 7.09 6.85 9.26
C PRO A 157 5.58 7.13 9.22
N GLU A 158 5.07 7.67 8.12
CA GLU A 158 3.66 7.92 7.83
C GLU A 158 2.88 6.67 7.38
N GLY A 159 3.58 5.55 7.17
CA GLY A 159 3.02 4.29 6.67
C GLY A 159 2.71 4.30 5.17
N LEU A 160 2.38 3.13 4.63
CA LEU A 160 2.30 2.89 3.18
C LEU A 160 0.90 2.53 2.68
N THR A 161 -0.06 2.26 3.58
CA THR A 161 -1.42 1.91 3.16
C THR A 161 -2.04 3.09 2.43
N ALA A 162 -2.59 2.86 1.24
CA ALA A 162 -3.23 3.90 0.44
C ALA A 162 -4.58 3.44 -0.07
N ALA A 163 -5.52 4.36 -0.24
CA ALA A 163 -6.85 4.11 -0.76
C ALA A 163 -7.31 5.22 -1.72
N THR A 164 -8.17 4.87 -2.67
CA THR A 164 -8.80 5.82 -3.60
C THR A 164 -10.24 5.40 -3.88
N GLY A 165 -11.09 6.36 -4.26
CA GLY A 165 -12.51 6.14 -4.60
C GLY A 165 -13.51 6.44 -3.48
N LYS A 166 -14.79 6.17 -3.76
CA LYS A 166 -15.97 6.53 -2.96
C LYS A 166 -15.84 6.27 -1.44
N TRP A 167 -15.26 5.13 -1.06
CA TRP A 167 -15.19 4.65 0.32
C TRP A 167 -13.79 4.75 0.94
N ALA A 168 -12.86 5.47 0.30
CA ALA A 168 -11.49 5.59 0.79
C ALA A 168 -11.41 6.23 2.20
N ASP A 169 -12.17 7.31 2.43
CA ASP A 169 -12.23 7.97 3.75
C ASP A 169 -12.84 7.06 4.83
N ALA A 170 -13.83 6.23 4.46
CA ALA A 170 -14.45 5.29 5.39
C ALA A 170 -13.46 4.18 5.79
N LEU A 171 -12.66 3.68 4.85
CA LEU A 171 -11.57 2.75 5.14
C LEU A 171 -10.50 3.43 6.01
N ALA A 172 -10.06 4.64 5.66
CA ALA A 172 -9.06 5.37 6.44
C ALA A 172 -9.51 5.62 7.89
N THR A 173 -10.76 6.05 8.08
CA THR A 173 -11.37 6.23 9.41
C THR A 173 -11.34 4.93 10.22
N ARG A 174 -11.70 3.81 9.59
CA ARG A 174 -11.70 2.49 10.22
C ARG A 174 -10.30 2.02 10.61
N LEU A 175 -9.32 2.21 9.72
CA LEU A 175 -7.92 1.86 9.98
C LEU A 175 -7.34 2.72 11.10
N GLN A 176 -7.67 4.01 11.13
CA GLN A 176 -7.21 4.94 12.17
C GLN A 176 -7.72 4.55 13.58
N LYS A 177 -8.91 3.96 13.70
CA LYS A 177 -9.39 3.40 14.98
C LYS A 177 -8.44 2.31 15.52
N GLY A 178 -7.75 1.60 14.63
CA GLY A 178 -6.74 0.60 14.95
C GLY A 178 -5.32 1.14 15.06
N ASN A 179 -5.12 2.46 15.06
CA ASN A 179 -3.82 3.11 14.93
C ASN A 179 -3.03 2.67 13.68
N LEU A 180 -3.74 2.37 12.59
CA LEU A 180 -3.14 2.08 11.29
C LEU A 180 -3.22 3.30 10.38
N SER A 181 -2.14 3.56 9.66
CA SER A 181 -2.05 4.56 8.60
C SER A 181 -2.96 4.21 7.41
N CYS A 182 -3.45 5.25 6.73
CA CYS A 182 -4.11 5.13 5.43
C CYS A 182 -4.08 6.49 4.72
N HIS A 183 -3.45 6.54 3.54
CA HIS A 183 -3.41 7.71 2.70
C HIS A 183 -4.57 7.68 1.71
N VAL A 184 -5.51 8.64 1.84
CA VAL A 184 -6.56 8.83 0.83
C VAL A 184 -5.98 9.66 -0.31
N LEU A 185 -5.85 9.04 -1.48
CA LEU A 185 -5.17 9.60 -2.63
C LEU A 185 -6.13 9.78 -3.82
N GLY A 186 -5.85 10.80 -4.63
CA GLY A 186 -6.44 10.90 -5.98
C GLY A 186 -5.89 9.81 -6.91
N GLU A 187 -6.61 9.52 -7.99
CA GLU A 187 -6.35 8.39 -8.88
C GLU A 187 -4.90 8.30 -9.38
N ALA A 188 -4.32 9.42 -9.83
CA ALA A 188 -2.95 9.43 -10.36
C ALA A 188 -1.89 9.11 -9.29
N ALA A 189 -2.05 9.64 -8.07
CA ALA A 189 -1.16 9.36 -6.96
C ALA A 189 -1.33 7.91 -6.48
N PHE A 190 -2.57 7.42 -6.39
CA PHE A 190 -2.85 6.02 -6.06
C PHE A 190 -2.25 5.06 -7.10
N ALA A 191 -2.35 5.38 -8.39
CA ALA A 191 -1.74 4.57 -9.45
C ALA A 191 -0.22 4.48 -9.29
N THR A 192 0.44 5.57 -8.89
CA THR A 192 1.88 5.57 -8.59
C THR A 192 2.20 4.59 -7.46
N SER A 193 1.50 4.70 -6.32
CA SER A 193 1.67 3.77 -5.19
C SER A 193 1.35 2.31 -5.57
N MET A 194 0.38 2.09 -6.46
CA MET A 194 0.01 0.76 -6.95
C MET A 194 1.16 0.13 -7.76
N TYR A 195 1.80 0.90 -8.64
CA TYR A 195 2.96 0.43 -9.39
C TYR A 195 4.17 0.16 -8.48
N GLU A 196 4.43 1.04 -7.51
CA GLU A 196 5.50 0.82 -6.52
C GLU A 196 5.27 -0.50 -5.75
N LYS A 197 4.06 -0.71 -5.24
CA LYS A 197 3.69 -1.96 -4.57
C LYS A 197 3.84 -3.16 -5.48
N LEU A 198 3.37 -3.05 -6.73
CA LEU A 198 3.43 -4.12 -7.71
C LEU A 198 4.88 -4.54 -7.98
N ILE A 199 5.77 -3.57 -8.24
CA ILE A 199 7.20 -3.83 -8.46
C ILE A 199 7.80 -4.53 -7.25
N TRP A 200 7.49 -4.05 -6.04
CA TRP A 200 8.00 -4.63 -4.80
C TRP A 200 7.54 -6.09 -4.62
N ILE A 201 6.23 -6.37 -4.72
CA ILE A 201 5.73 -7.75 -4.55
C ILE A 201 6.24 -8.66 -5.67
N SER A 202 6.36 -8.17 -6.91
CA SER A 202 6.88 -8.94 -8.04
C SER A 202 8.34 -9.33 -7.86
N ALA A 203 9.16 -8.45 -7.31
CA ALA A 203 10.56 -8.73 -7.03
C ALA A 203 10.73 -9.63 -5.80
N PHE A 204 10.21 -9.21 -4.65
CA PHE A 204 10.54 -9.85 -3.37
C PHE A 204 9.76 -11.13 -3.11
N MET A 205 8.45 -11.17 -3.42
CA MET A 205 7.65 -12.36 -3.11
C MET A 205 8.01 -13.54 -4.01
N LEU A 206 8.35 -13.28 -5.29
CA LEU A 206 8.81 -14.32 -6.20
C LEU A 206 10.15 -14.92 -5.74
N VAL A 207 11.12 -14.07 -5.42
CA VAL A 207 12.43 -14.51 -4.92
C VAL A 207 12.28 -15.25 -3.60
N GLY A 208 11.53 -14.71 -2.64
CA GLY A 208 11.25 -15.35 -1.35
C GLY A 208 10.58 -16.72 -1.52
N ALA A 209 9.60 -16.84 -2.43
CA ALA A 209 8.93 -18.12 -2.72
C ALA A 209 9.88 -19.17 -3.33
N ARG A 210 10.82 -18.74 -4.19
CA ARG A 210 11.84 -19.59 -4.82
C ARG A 210 12.89 -20.06 -3.81
N HIS A 211 13.36 -19.17 -2.96
CA HIS A 211 14.46 -19.42 -2.03
C HIS A 211 14.02 -19.82 -0.62
N LYS A 212 12.71 -19.83 -0.35
CA LYS A 212 12.11 -20.15 0.96
C LYS A 212 12.59 -19.24 2.08
N CYS A 213 12.74 -17.94 1.79
CA CYS A 213 13.16 -16.92 2.76
C CYS A 213 12.13 -15.78 2.86
N THR A 214 12.23 -15.04 3.95
CA THR A 214 11.48 -13.79 4.19
C THR A 214 12.23 -12.60 3.59
N VAL A 215 11.54 -11.46 3.49
CA VAL A 215 12.18 -10.18 3.18
C VAL A 215 12.86 -9.70 4.45
N GLY A 216 14.19 -9.82 4.52
CA GLY A 216 15.01 -9.52 5.71
C GLY A 216 16.15 -10.51 5.87
#